data_AF-A0AAU6QHK2-F1
#
_entry.id   AF-A0AAU6QHK2-F1
#
_cell.length_a   1.000
_cell.length_b   1.000
_cell.length_c   1.000
_cell.angle_alpha   90.00
_cell.angle_beta   90.00
_cell.angle_gamma   90.00
#
_symmetry.space_group_name_H-M   'P 1'
#
loop_
_entity.id
_entity.type
_entity.pdbx_description
1 polymer ?
#
loop_
_entity_poly.entity_id
_entity_poly.type
_entity_poly.pdbx_seq_one_letter_code
_entity_poly.pdbx_strand_id
1 'polypeptide(L)'
;MIGITGITAALVRTIPACTIFSMMPRRILSGQPAAGGLALINSIGAFGAFVGPYLVGFPRDKTGSFEPDMIGMTVVQLIATVLWASIRIFMRDE
;
A
#
# COMPACT_ATOMS: atom_id res chain seq x y z
N MET A 1 16.77 -16.98 3.86
CA MET A 1 16.71 -16.46 2.47
C MET A 1 15.29 -16.36 1.91
N ILE A 2 14.37 -17.27 2.24
CA ILE A 2 12.98 -17.27 1.75
C ILE A 2 12.22 -15.96 2.09
N GLY A 3 12.42 -15.39 3.29
CA GLY A 3 11.74 -14.15 3.70
C GLY A 3 12.17 -12.89 2.92
N ILE A 4 13.44 -12.80 2.52
CA ILE A 4 13.96 -11.65 1.76
C ILE A 4 13.32 -11.64 0.36
N THR A 5 13.20 -12.80 -0.28
CA THR A 5 12.54 -12.93 -1.59
C THR A 5 11.07 -12.53 -1.54
N GLY A 6 10.36 -12.88 -0.47
CA GLY A 6 8.96 -12.50 -0.27
C GLY A 6 8.77 -10.99 -0.15
N ILE A 7 9.64 -10.31 0.61
CA ILE A 7 9.61 -8.85 0.75
C ILE A 7 9.99 -8.17 -0.58
N THR A 8 10.94 -8.71 -1.34
CA THR A 8 11.28 -8.16 -2.66
C THR A 8 10.09 -8.23 -3.63
N ALA A 9 9.42 -9.38 -3.71
CA ALA A 9 8.24 -9.54 -4.57
C ALA A 9 7.10 -8.59 -4.14
N ALA A 10 6.93 -8.39 -2.83
CA ALA A 10 6.00 -7.41 -2.28
C ALA A 10 6.30 -5.98 -2.73
N LEU A 11 7.55 -5.53 -2.60
CA LEU A 11 7.98 -4.18 -2.96
C LEU A 11 7.84 -3.91 -4.46
N VAL A 12 8.19 -4.89 -5.31
CA VAL A 12 8.04 -4.81 -6.77
C VAL A 12 6.59 -4.53 -7.17
N ARG A 13 5.61 -5.01 -6.40
CA ARG A 13 4.19 -4.73 -6.66
C ARG A 13 3.73 -3.40 -6.08
N THR A 14 4.12 -3.05 -4.85
CA THR A 14 3.58 -1.88 -4.13
C THR A 14 4.07 -0.54 -4.71
N ILE A 15 5.37 -0.43 -5.01
CA ILE A 15 5.96 0.83 -5.50
C ILE A 15 5.29 1.32 -6.79
N PRO A 16 5.16 0.50 -7.86
CA PRO A 16 4.49 0.96 -9.08
C PRO A 16 2.99 1.21 -8.84
N ALA A 17 2.33 0.47 -7.94
CA ALA A 17 0.92 0.71 -7.62
C ALA A 17 0.68 2.13 -7.06
N CYS A 18 1.55 2.61 -6.16
CA CYS A 18 1.49 3.98 -5.64
C CYS A 18 1.66 5.03 -6.74
N THR A 19 2.60 4.81 -7.66
CA THR A 19 2.87 5.69 -8.80
C THR A 19 1.71 5.72 -9.78
N ILE A 20 1.14 4.56 -10.12
CA ILE A 20 -0.01 4.43 -11.02
C ILE A 20 -1.24 5.11 -10.41
N PHE A 21 -1.47 4.90 -9.12
CA PHE A 21 -2.59 5.50 -8.39
C PHE A 21 -2.48 7.03 -8.35
N SER A 22 -1.27 7.57 -8.20
CA SER A 22 -1.03 9.03 -8.24
C SER A 22 -1.10 9.61 -9.66
N MET A 23 -0.94 8.78 -10.70
CA MET A 23 -1.10 9.18 -12.09
C MET A 23 -2.57 9.13 -12.56
N MET A 24 -3.40 8.26 -11.98
CA MET A 24 -4.81 8.11 -12.37
C MET A 24 -5.61 9.42 -12.32
N PRO A 25 -5.62 10.23 -11.23
CA PRO A 25 -6.44 11.44 -11.15
C PRO A 25 -6.22 12.41 -12.31
N ARG A 26 -4.98 12.47 -12.83
CA ARG A 26 -4.60 13.32 -13.96
C ARG A 26 -5.09 12.82 -15.32
N ARG A 27 -5.42 11.53 -15.43
CA ARG A 27 -5.94 10.91 -16.67
C ARG A 27 -7.46 10.93 -16.74
N ILE A 28 -8.15 10.79 -15.61
CA ILE A 28 -9.62 10.71 -15.54
C ILE A 28 -10.29 12.07 -15.27
N LEU A 29 -9.58 13.04 -14.69
CA LEU A 29 -10.11 14.40 -14.47
C LEU A 29 -9.13 15.45 -15.04
N SER A 30 -9.65 16.48 -15.71
CA SER A 30 -8.89 17.63 -16.20
C SER A 30 -9.25 18.89 -15.40
N GLY A 31 -8.25 19.68 -14.98
CA GLY A 31 -8.45 20.93 -14.26
C GLY A 31 -8.61 20.80 -12.72
N GLN A 32 -9.48 21.63 -12.12
CA GLN A 32 -9.71 21.74 -10.67
C GLN A 32 -10.02 20.40 -9.94
N PRO A 33 -10.82 19.48 -10.50
CA PRO A 33 -11.13 18.22 -9.83
C PRO A 33 -9.91 17.28 -9.71
N ALA A 34 -8.95 17.38 -10.65
CA ALA A 34 -7.73 16.58 -10.64
C ALA A 34 -6.78 17.02 -9.50
N ALA A 35 -6.68 18.32 -9.24
CA ALA A 35 -5.93 18.87 -8.13
C ALA A 35 -6.51 18.43 -6.77
N GLY A 36 -7.84 18.40 -6.65
CA GLY A 36 -8.53 17.88 -5.46
C GLY A 36 -8.25 16.39 -5.22
N GLY A 37 -8.29 15.57 -6.28
CA GLY A 37 -7.93 14.15 -6.18
C GLY A 37 -6.47 13.93 -5.75
N LEU A 38 -5.54 14.71 -6.30
CA LEU A 38 -4.13 14.63 -5.91
C LEU A 38 -3.91 15.07 -4.44
N ALA A 39 -4.60 16.11 -4.00
CA ALA A 39 -4.53 16.61 -2.63
C ALA A 39 -5.02 15.56 -1.62
N LEU A 40 -6.13 14.87 -1.91
CA LEU A 40 -6.64 13.77 -1.09
C LEU A 40 -5.66 12.60 -0.98
N ILE A 41 -5.04 12.19 -2.09
CA ILE A 41 -4.02 11.14 -2.09
C ILE A 41 -2.84 11.55 -1.20
N ASN A 42 -2.38 12.80 -1.32
CA ASN A 42 -1.27 13.30 -0.51
C ASN A 42 -1.62 13.35 0.99
N SER A 43 -2.84 13.77 1.34
CA SER A 43 -3.31 13.76 2.73
C SER A 43 -3.38 12.34 3.31
N ILE A 44 -3.91 11.37 2.56
CA ILE A 44 -3.95 9.96 2.98
C ILE A 44 -2.53 9.38 3.08
N GLY A 45 -1.66 9.70 2.13
CA GLY A 45 -0.25 9.28 2.13
C GLY A 45 0.51 9.81 3.34
N ALA A 46 0.35 11.09 3.68
CA ALA A 46 0.94 11.70 4.87
C ALA A 46 0.39 11.08 6.16
N PHE A 47 -0.92 10.81 6.22
CA PHE A 47 -1.54 10.14 7.36
C PHE A 47 -1.04 8.70 7.53
N GLY A 48 -0.95 7.93 6.44
CA GLY A 48 -0.41 6.57 6.46
C GLY A 48 1.07 6.53 6.87
N ALA A 49 1.87 7.51 6.45
CA ALA A 49 3.26 7.65 6.86
C ALA A 49 3.41 8.05 8.34
N PHE A 50 2.44 8.77 8.90
CA PHE A 50 2.40 9.10 10.33
C PHE A 50 1.98 7.90 11.18
N VAL A 51 0.94 7.17 10.76
CA VAL A 51 0.36 6.05 11.51
C VAL A 51 1.19 4.76 11.36
N GLY A 52 1.84 4.55 10.21
CA GLY A 52 2.59 3.33 9.89
C GLY A 52 3.69 2.99 10.92
N PRO A 53 4.63 3.90 11.20
CA PRO A 53 5.67 3.67 12.21
C PRO A 53 5.11 3.50 13.61
N TYR A 54 3.97 4.12 13.93
CA TYR A 54 3.32 3.98 15.23
C TYR A 54 2.72 2.57 15.41
N LEU A 55 2.06 2.04 14.37
CA LEU A 55 1.52 0.68 14.36
C LEU A 55 2.61 -0.40 14.33
N VAL A 56 3.72 -0.14 13.65
CA VAL A 56 4.88 -1.04 13.58
C VAL A 56 5.75 -0.97 14.85
N GLY A 57 5.84 0.21 15.47
CA GLY A 57 6.65 0.47 16.68
C GLY A 57 6.00 -0.04 17.96
N PHE A 58 4.69 0.12 18.12
CA PHE A 58 3.99 -0.25 19.35
C PHE A 58 4.15 -1.74 19.78
N PRO A 59 4.13 -2.73 18.86
CA PRO A 59 4.43 -4.13 19.19
C PRO A 59 5.92 -4.40 19.42
N ARG A 60 6.79 -3.63 18.75
CA ARG A 60 8.24 -3.75 18.84
C ARG A 60 8.76 -3.31 20.22
N ASP A 61 8.19 -2.25 20.79
CA ASP A 61 8.57 -1.74 22.11
C ASP A 61 8.31 -2.71 23.26
N LYS A 62 7.33 -3.62 23.11
CA LYS A 62 7.00 -4.63 24.14
C LYS A 62 7.73 -5.96 23.98
N THR A 63 8.17 -6.29 22.77
CA THR A 63 8.66 -7.65 22.46
C THR A 63 10.17 -7.67 22.18
N GLY A 64 10.78 -6.54 21.82
CA GLY A 64 12.20 -6.45 21.44
C GLY A 64 12.59 -7.22 20.16
N SER A 65 11.68 -8.04 19.61
CA SER A 65 11.89 -8.87 18.41
C SER A 65 11.18 -8.29 17.18
N PHE A 66 11.72 -8.58 16.00
CA PHE A 66 11.22 -8.11 14.69
C PHE A 66 10.09 -9.00 14.11
N GLU A 67 9.84 -10.16 14.70
CA GLU A 67 8.82 -11.12 14.24
C GLU A 67 7.39 -10.56 14.14
N PRO A 68 6.84 -9.83 15.13
CA PRO A 68 5.46 -9.31 15.04
C PRO A 68 5.30 -8.26 13.93
N ASP A 69 6.34 -7.48 13.67
CA ASP A 69 6.38 -6.49 12.58
C ASP A 69 6.36 -7.18 11.20
N MET A 70 7.21 -8.19 11.01
CA MET A 70 7.23 -8.97 9.76
C MET A 70 5.91 -9.68 9.46
N ILE A 71 5.24 -10.23 10.48
CA ILE A 71 3.92 -10.85 10.33
C ILE A 71 2.88 -9.79 9.93
N GLY A 72 2.89 -8.63 10.59
CA GLY A 72 1.98 -7.52 10.27
C GLY A 72 2.13 -7.04 8.82
N MET A 73 3.37 -6.83 8.36
CA MET A 73 3.65 -6.43 6.97
C MET A 73 3.23 -7.52 5.97
N THR A 74 3.41 -8.79 6.31
CA THR A 74 3.00 -9.90 5.43
C THR A 74 1.48 -9.94 5.26
N VAL A 75 0.72 -9.76 6.35
CA VAL A 75 -0.74 -9.74 6.33
C VAL A 75 -1.26 -8.56 5.50
N VAL A 76 -0.72 -7.35 5.71
CA VAL A 76 -1.18 -6.17 4.95
C VAL A 76 -0.90 -6.33 3.46
N GLN A 77 0.24 -6.92 3.12
CA GLN A 77 0.63 -7.17 1.74
C GLN A 77 -0.23 -8.24 1.07
N LEU A 78 -0.65 -9.27 1.81
CA LEU A 78 -1.59 -10.28 1.33
C LEU A 78 -2.97 -9.67 1.06
N ILE A 79 -3.49 -8.86 1.98
CA ILE A 79 -4.77 -8.16 1.78
C ILE A 79 -4.72 -7.31 0.51
N ALA A 80 -3.64 -6.54 0.32
CA ALA A 80 -3.45 -5.73 -0.88
C ALA A 80 -3.36 -6.58 -2.17
N THR A 81 -2.81 -7.80 -2.11
CA THR A 81 -2.77 -8.72 -3.25
C THR A 81 -4.16 -9.28 -3.55
N VAL A 82 -4.92 -9.65 -2.52
CA VAL A 82 -6.29 -10.18 -2.64
C VAL A 82 -7.21 -9.12 -3.24
N LEU A 83 -7.18 -7.89 -2.73
CA LEU A 83 -7.96 -6.77 -3.26
C LEU A 83 -7.68 -6.55 -4.76
N TRP A 84 -6.40 -6.57 -5.15
CA TRP A 84 -6.03 -6.45 -6.56
C TRP A 84 -6.53 -7.63 -7.40
N ALA A 85 -6.43 -8.85 -6.87
CA ALA A 85 -6.93 -10.04 -7.55
C ALA A 85 -8.46 -10.02 -7.70
N SER A 86 -9.20 -9.58 -6.69
CA SER A 86 -10.65 -9.41 -6.74
C SER A 86 -11.08 -8.42 -7.81
N ILE A 87 -10.39 -7.28 -7.93
CA ILE A 87 -10.65 -6.31 -9.01
C ILE A 87 -10.36 -6.94 -10.39
N ARG A 88 -9.28 -7.71 -10.51
CA ARG A 88 -8.92 -8.40 -11.76
C ARG A 88 -9.91 -9.50 -12.16
N ILE A 89 -10.53 -10.16 -11.19
CA ILE A 89 -11.57 -11.16 -11.45
C ILE A 89 -12.83 -10.48 -11.95
N PHE A 90 -13.28 -9.40 -11.30
CA PHE A 90 -14.48 -8.67 -11.69
C PHE A 90 -14.38 -8.00 -13.09
N MET A 91 -13.20 -7.51 -13.48
CA MET A 91 -12.97 -6.93 -14.82
C MET A 91 -12.71 -7.96 -15.92
N ARG A 92 -12.64 -9.26 -15.61
CA ARG A 92 -12.41 -10.32 -16.62
C ARG A 92 -13.71 -10.87 -17.20
N ASP A 93 -14.85 -10.47 -16.63
CA ASP A 93 -16.20 -10.80 -17.11
C ASP A 93 -16.77 -9.76 -18.11
N GLU A 94 -15.97 -8.76 -18.51
CA GLU A 94 -16.23 -7.87 -19.66
C GLU A 94 -15.20 -8.08 -20.77
#